data_AF-L8IKR6-F1
#
_entry.id   AF-L8IKR6-F1
#
_cell.length_a   1.000
_cell.length_b   1.000
_cell.length_c   1.000
_cell.angle_alpha   90.00
_cell.angle_beta   90.00
_cell.angle_gamma   90.00
#
_symmetry.space_group_name_H-M   'P 1'
#
loop_
_entity.id
_entity.type
_entity.pdbx_description
1 polymer ?
#
loop_
_entity_poly.entity_id
_entity_poly.type
_entity_poly.pdbx_seq_one_letter_code
_entity_poly.pdbx_strand_id
1 'polypeptide(L)'
;AQLNRRLDINEGAARPRRCKVFHPYSEFPEFSRRLIKDLESMFKLYDAGRDGFIDLMELKLMMEKLGAPQTHLGLKSMIKEVDEDFDGKLSFREFLLIFHKAAAGELQEDSGLMALAKLSEIDVALEGVKGAKDFFEAKVQALSCASKFEAELKAEQDERKREEEKRKVRQAAFRELKAAFSA
;
A
#
# COMPACT_ATOMS: atom_id res chain seq x y z
N ALA A 1 37.27 -26.02 -5.78
CA ALA A 1 36.48 -24.78 -5.83
C ALA A 1 35.31 -24.75 -4.83
N GLN A 2 34.42 -25.77 -4.80
CA GLN A 2 33.26 -25.77 -3.88
C GLN A 2 33.59 -26.00 -2.39
N LEU A 3 34.73 -26.64 -2.07
CA LEU A 3 35.18 -26.89 -0.69
C LEU A 3 35.65 -25.61 0.03
N ASN A 4 36.44 -24.77 -0.64
CA ASN A 4 36.98 -23.53 -0.04
C ASN A 4 35.86 -22.58 0.39
N ARG A 5 34.85 -22.40 -0.47
CA ARG A 5 33.70 -21.53 -0.16
C ARG A 5 32.88 -22.00 1.05
N ARG A 6 32.78 -23.31 1.29
CA ARG A 6 32.09 -23.85 2.48
C ARG A 6 32.89 -23.59 3.76
N LEU A 7 34.22 -23.68 3.68
CA LEU A 7 35.12 -23.37 4.79
C LEU A 7 35.06 -21.88 5.14
N ASP A 8 35.09 -21.00 4.14
CA ASP A 8 34.99 -19.54 4.34
C ASP A 8 33.69 -19.13 5.05
N ILE A 9 32.58 -19.86 4.81
CA ILE A 9 31.30 -19.62 5.50
C ILE A 9 31.35 -20.05 6.96
N ASN A 10 31.98 -21.20 7.26
CA ASN A 10 32.10 -21.72 8.62
C ASN A 10 33.09 -20.91 9.47
N GLU A 11 34.14 -20.36 8.86
CA GLU A 11 35.12 -19.50 9.51
C GLU A 11 34.64 -18.04 9.65
N GLY A 12 33.45 -17.71 9.14
CA GLY A 12 32.86 -16.37 9.22
C GLY A 12 33.43 -15.34 8.24
N ALA A 13 34.37 -15.74 7.39
CA ALA A 13 34.98 -14.91 6.35
C ALA A 13 34.02 -14.59 5.18
N ALA A 14 33.00 -15.43 4.96
CA ALA A 14 31.95 -15.21 3.97
C ALA A 14 30.56 -15.41 4.57
N ARG A 15 29.63 -14.47 4.33
CA ARG A 15 28.22 -14.68 4.71
C ARG A 15 27.61 -15.75 3.79
N PRO A 16 26.83 -16.71 4.32
CA PRO A 16 26.06 -17.60 3.47
C PRO A 16 25.16 -16.73 2.59
N ARG A 17 25.21 -16.94 1.27
CA ARG A 17 24.25 -16.31 0.37
C ARG A 17 22.87 -16.83 0.77
N ARG A 18 22.14 -16.05 1.56
CA ARG A 18 20.70 -16.24 1.71
C ARG A 18 20.11 -15.86 0.37
N CYS A 19 20.05 -16.79 -0.57
CA CYS A 19 19.09 -16.68 -1.66
C CYS A 19 17.73 -16.72 -0.97
N LYS A 20 17.21 -15.56 -0.56
CA LYS A 20 15.80 -15.45 -0.21
C LYS A 20 15.09 -15.87 -1.49
N VAL A 21 14.44 -17.04 -1.45
CA VAL A 21 13.65 -17.48 -2.58
C VAL A 21 12.60 -16.40 -2.79
N PHE A 22 12.67 -15.73 -3.94
CA PHE A 22 11.73 -14.66 -4.27
C PHE A 22 10.33 -15.26 -4.37
N HIS A 23 9.42 -14.77 -3.53
CA HIS A 23 8.03 -15.16 -3.54
C HIS A 23 7.17 -13.93 -3.82
N PRO A 24 6.83 -13.65 -5.10
CA PRO A 24 6.14 -12.43 -5.51
C PRO A 24 4.86 -12.15 -4.70
N TYR A 25 4.08 -13.20 -4.42
CA TYR A 25 2.80 -13.11 -3.69
C TYR A 25 2.95 -12.75 -2.21
N SER A 26 4.13 -12.94 -1.63
CA SER A 26 4.43 -12.62 -0.23
C SER A 26 5.11 -11.26 -0.09
N GLU A 27 5.91 -10.88 -1.09
CA GLU A 27 6.61 -9.60 -1.10
C GLU A 27 5.73 -8.45 -1.59
N PHE A 28 4.78 -8.72 -2.49
CA PHE A 28 3.83 -7.74 -3.03
C PHE A 28 2.38 -8.16 -2.72
N PRO A 29 1.97 -8.16 -1.43
CA PRO A 29 0.63 -8.58 -1.02
C PRO A 29 -0.47 -7.64 -1.51
N GLU A 30 -0.14 -6.41 -1.90
CA GLU A 30 -1.05 -5.45 -2.52
C GLU A 30 -1.50 -5.86 -3.92
N PHE A 31 -0.79 -6.77 -4.59
CA PHE A 31 -1.17 -7.25 -5.91
C PHE A 31 -1.95 -8.54 -5.84
N SER A 32 -3.06 -8.59 -6.58
CA SER A 32 -3.82 -9.83 -6.72
C SER A 32 -2.97 -10.89 -7.46
N ARG A 33 -3.26 -12.17 -7.21
CA ARG A 33 -2.58 -13.27 -7.93
C ARG A 33 -2.80 -13.21 -9.45
N ARG A 34 -3.89 -12.60 -9.90
CA ARG A 34 -4.18 -12.40 -11.34
C ARG A 34 -3.27 -11.31 -11.89
N LEU A 35 -3.25 -10.15 -11.23
CA LEU A 35 -2.38 -9.03 -11.55
C LEU A 35 -0.90 -9.44 -11.65
N ILE A 36 -0.38 -10.22 -10.68
CA ILE A 36 1.02 -10.71 -10.74
C ILE A 36 1.26 -11.58 -11.98
N LYS A 37 0.29 -12.41 -12.40
CA LYS A 37 0.41 -13.23 -13.61
C LYS A 37 0.34 -12.41 -14.88
N ASP A 38 -0.47 -11.36 -14.91
CA ASP A 38 -0.58 -10.47 -16.06
C ASP A 38 0.72 -9.67 -16.23
N LEU A 39 1.29 -9.18 -15.12
CA LEU A 39 2.61 -8.56 -15.08
C LEU A 39 3.73 -9.55 -15.48
N GLU A 40 3.66 -10.80 -15.03
CA GLU A 40 4.60 -11.86 -15.46
C GLU A 40 4.50 -12.13 -16.97
N SER A 41 3.29 -12.14 -17.51
CA SER A 41 3.05 -12.35 -18.94
C SER A 41 3.56 -11.16 -19.75
N MET A 42 3.38 -9.94 -19.23
CA MET A 42 3.92 -8.73 -19.84
C MET A 42 5.44 -8.71 -19.83
N PHE A 43 6.05 -9.03 -18.70
CA PHE A 43 7.51 -9.16 -18.58
C PHE A 43 8.08 -10.12 -19.62
N LYS A 44 7.51 -11.32 -19.72
CA LYS A 44 7.94 -12.34 -20.69
C LYS A 44 7.67 -11.98 -22.15
N LEU A 45 6.74 -11.05 -22.42
CA LEU A 45 6.50 -10.59 -23.78
C LEU A 45 7.65 -9.71 -24.30
N TYR A 46 8.30 -8.97 -23.39
CA TYR A 46 9.35 -8.01 -23.72
C TYR A 46 10.77 -8.53 -23.46
N ASP A 47 10.94 -9.52 -22.58
CA ASP A 47 12.16 -10.33 -22.46
C ASP A 47 12.31 -11.21 -23.72
N ALA A 48 12.91 -10.64 -24.75
CA ALA A 48 13.16 -11.31 -26.02
C ALA A 48 14.31 -12.32 -25.89
N GLY A 49 15.29 -12.03 -25.03
CA GLY A 49 16.42 -12.90 -24.72
C GLY A 49 16.02 -14.17 -23.98
N ARG A 50 14.88 -14.17 -23.28
CA ARG A 50 14.46 -15.20 -22.33
C ARG A 50 15.55 -15.50 -21.29
N ASP A 51 16.30 -14.47 -20.92
CA ASP A 51 17.34 -14.57 -19.88
C ASP A 51 16.75 -14.32 -18.47
N GLY A 52 15.47 -13.92 -18.40
CA GLY A 52 14.77 -13.63 -17.16
C GLY A 52 14.97 -12.19 -16.69
N PHE A 53 15.52 -11.33 -17.53
CA PHE A 53 15.75 -9.91 -17.29
C PHE A 53 15.23 -9.08 -18.47
N ILE A 54 14.92 -7.81 -18.22
CA ILE A 54 14.66 -6.83 -19.28
C ILE A 54 15.86 -5.89 -19.31
N ASP A 55 16.61 -5.91 -20.41
CA ASP A 55 17.71 -4.99 -20.62
C ASP A 55 17.24 -3.61 -21.12
N LEU A 56 18.18 -2.67 -21.27
CA LEU A 56 17.86 -1.31 -21.70
C LEU A 56 17.26 -1.24 -23.12
N MET A 57 17.63 -2.15 -24.01
CA MET A 57 17.11 -2.21 -25.38
C MET A 57 15.69 -2.82 -25.42
N GLU A 58 15.44 -3.83 -24.61
CA GLU A 58 14.13 -4.44 -24.43
C GLU A 58 13.16 -3.47 -23.76
N LEU A 59 13.61 -2.74 -22.73
CA LEU A 59 12.84 -1.65 -22.11
C LEU A 59 12.53 -0.54 -23.11
N LYS A 60 13.50 -0.18 -23.96
CA LYS A 60 13.28 0.80 -25.04
C LYS A 60 12.16 0.34 -25.97
N LEU A 61 12.23 -0.90 -26.45
CA LEU A 61 11.23 -1.47 -27.35
C LEU A 61 9.85 -1.52 -26.67
N MET A 62 9.81 -1.86 -25.38
CA MET A 62 8.57 -1.85 -24.59
C MET A 62 7.93 -0.45 -24.58
N MET A 63 8.71 0.58 -24.26
CA MET A 63 8.20 1.97 -24.22
C MET A 63 7.74 2.46 -25.59
N GLU A 64 8.40 2.05 -26.67
CA GLU A 64 7.97 2.34 -28.04
C GLU A 64 6.63 1.66 -28.38
N LYS A 65 6.45 0.38 -28.02
CA LYS A 65 5.19 -0.34 -28.26
C LYS A 65 4.03 0.19 -27.42
N LEU A 66 4.29 0.67 -26.22
CA LEU A 66 3.30 1.32 -25.36
C LEU A 66 2.94 2.74 -25.82
N GLY A 67 3.62 3.28 -26.85
CA GLY A 67 3.33 4.60 -27.41
C GLY A 67 3.92 5.77 -26.63
N ALA A 68 4.84 5.53 -25.70
CA ALA A 68 5.52 6.55 -24.91
C ALA A 68 7.06 6.41 -24.99
N PRO A 69 7.66 6.63 -26.16
CA PRO A 69 9.10 6.49 -26.33
C PRO A 69 9.87 7.40 -25.37
N GLN A 70 10.90 6.86 -24.73
CA GLN A 70 11.75 7.59 -23.79
C GLN A 70 13.16 7.78 -24.37
N THR A 71 13.86 8.81 -23.89
CA THR A 71 15.26 9.02 -24.26
C THR A 71 16.16 7.95 -23.63
N HIS A 72 17.34 7.70 -24.21
CA HIS A 72 18.29 6.75 -23.65
C HIS A 72 18.66 7.06 -22.18
N LEU A 73 18.81 8.35 -21.85
CA LEU A 73 19.08 8.77 -20.47
C LEU A 73 17.87 8.55 -19.56
N GLY A 74 16.66 8.80 -20.06
CA GLY A 74 15.41 8.51 -19.35
C GLY A 74 15.26 7.03 -19.03
N LEU A 75 15.47 6.15 -20.01
CA LEU A 75 15.44 4.68 -19.82
C LEU A 75 16.45 4.23 -18.77
N LYS A 76 17.66 4.79 -18.80
CA LYS A 76 18.69 4.49 -17.80
C LYS A 76 18.30 4.98 -16.39
N SER A 77 17.62 6.12 -16.29
CA SER A 77 17.05 6.60 -15.02
C SER A 77 15.97 5.66 -14.51
N MET A 78 15.04 5.26 -15.39
CA MET A 78 13.96 4.34 -15.06
C MET A 78 14.47 3.02 -14.48
N ILE A 79 15.50 2.42 -15.09
CA ILE A 79 16.13 1.21 -14.56
C ILE A 79 16.73 1.50 -13.19
N LYS A 80 17.56 2.55 -13.10
CA LYS A 80 18.27 2.92 -11.87
C LYS A 80 17.34 3.20 -10.68
N GLU A 81 16.11 3.63 -10.92
CA GLU A 81 15.12 3.90 -9.86
C GLU A 81 14.61 2.64 -9.16
N VAL A 82 14.68 1.47 -9.81
CA VAL A 82 14.17 0.20 -9.28
C VAL A 82 15.21 -0.92 -9.24
N ASP A 83 16.37 -0.74 -9.89
CA ASP A 83 17.53 -1.63 -9.88
C ASP A 83 18.17 -1.65 -8.47
N GLU A 84 17.86 -2.68 -7.68
CA GLU A 84 18.32 -2.84 -6.30
C GLU A 84 19.66 -3.58 -6.21
N ASP A 85 19.98 -4.41 -7.20
CA ASP A 85 21.21 -5.21 -7.24
C ASP A 85 22.33 -4.61 -8.11
N PHE A 86 22.04 -3.51 -8.81
CA PHE A 86 22.92 -2.72 -9.65
C PHE A 86 23.49 -3.49 -10.84
N ASP A 87 22.74 -4.43 -11.40
CA ASP A 87 23.12 -5.17 -12.60
C ASP A 87 22.84 -4.41 -13.90
N GLY A 88 22.10 -3.29 -13.83
CA GLY A 88 21.75 -2.44 -14.96
C GLY A 88 20.69 -3.04 -15.90
N LYS A 89 20.01 -4.09 -15.46
CA LYS A 89 18.85 -4.72 -16.09
C LYS A 89 17.69 -4.73 -15.08
N LEU A 90 16.53 -5.23 -15.51
CA LEU A 90 15.37 -5.37 -14.65
C LEU A 90 15.04 -6.85 -14.47
N SER A 91 15.22 -7.36 -13.26
CA SER A 91 14.64 -8.64 -12.87
C SER A 91 13.12 -8.56 -12.77
N PHE A 92 12.43 -9.70 -12.77
CA PHE A 92 10.98 -9.72 -12.59
C PHE A 92 10.52 -9.06 -11.26
N ARG A 93 11.32 -9.18 -10.19
CA ARG A 93 11.03 -8.53 -8.90
C ARG A 93 11.06 -7.01 -9.02
N GLU A 94 12.07 -6.46 -9.68
CA GLU A 94 12.24 -5.02 -9.86
C GLU A 94 11.22 -4.46 -10.85
N PHE A 95 10.83 -5.26 -11.83
CA PHE A 95 9.70 -4.94 -12.69
C PHE A 95 8.40 -4.77 -11.89
N LEU A 96 8.08 -5.67 -10.95
CA LEU A 96 6.94 -5.51 -10.05
C LEU A 96 7.07 -4.27 -9.15
N LEU A 97 8.30 -3.91 -8.75
CA LEU A 97 8.57 -2.73 -7.93
C LEU A 97 8.16 -1.42 -8.63
N ILE A 98 8.22 -1.36 -9.97
CA ILE A 98 7.75 -0.20 -10.75
C ILE A 98 6.26 0.05 -10.48
N PHE A 99 5.45 -1.00 -10.61
CA PHE A 99 4.00 -0.92 -10.37
C PHE A 99 3.69 -0.69 -8.89
N HIS A 100 4.55 -1.17 -7.99
CA HIS A 100 4.40 -0.94 -6.55
C HIS A 100 4.54 0.55 -6.23
N LYS A 101 5.61 1.18 -6.75
CA LYS A 101 5.86 2.61 -6.58
C LYS A 101 4.76 3.46 -7.22
N ALA A 102 4.25 3.03 -8.39
CA ALA A 102 3.10 3.68 -9.02
C ALA A 102 1.85 3.61 -8.13
N ALA A 103 1.53 2.43 -7.58
CA ALA A 103 0.37 2.22 -6.71
C ALA A 103 0.51 2.91 -5.33
N ALA A 104 1.73 3.10 -4.86
CA ALA A 104 2.06 3.85 -3.65
C ALA A 104 1.99 5.37 -3.87
N GLY A 105 2.02 5.85 -5.12
CA GLY A 105 2.08 7.27 -5.44
C GLY A 105 3.46 7.89 -5.18
N GLU A 106 4.52 7.08 -5.18
CA GLU A 106 5.90 7.54 -4.97
C GLU A 106 6.55 8.06 -6.26
N LEU A 107 5.98 7.73 -7.42
CA LEU A 107 6.52 8.13 -8.71
C LEU A 107 6.14 9.58 -9.04
N GLN A 108 7.08 10.30 -9.66
CA GLN A 108 6.83 11.63 -10.19
C GLN A 108 5.81 11.55 -11.36
N GLU A 109 4.86 12.49 -11.41
CA GLU A 109 3.68 12.42 -12.31
C GLU A 109 4.02 12.26 -13.80
N ASP A 110 5.13 12.87 -14.22
CA ASP A 110 5.64 12.88 -15.61
C ASP A 110 6.85 11.95 -15.82
N SER A 111 7.14 11.06 -14.86
CA SER A 111 8.26 10.11 -14.99
C SER A 111 7.96 9.04 -16.04
N GLY A 112 9.00 8.51 -16.68
CA GLY A 112 8.88 7.40 -17.61
C GLY A 112 8.30 6.13 -16.97
N LEU A 113 8.59 5.89 -15.68
CA LEU A 113 7.99 4.80 -14.90
C LEU A 113 6.48 4.99 -14.71
N MET A 114 6.04 6.24 -14.47
CA MET A 114 4.61 6.54 -14.38
C MET A 114 3.91 6.36 -15.73
N ALA A 115 4.54 6.76 -16.83
CA ALA A 115 4.02 6.51 -18.17
C ALA A 115 3.86 5.01 -18.45
N LEU A 116 4.86 4.20 -18.09
CA LEU A 116 4.80 2.74 -18.22
C LEU A 116 3.63 2.14 -17.42
N ALA A 117 3.46 2.55 -16.17
CA ALA A 117 2.38 2.06 -15.30
C ALA A 117 0.98 2.50 -15.76
N LYS A 118 0.85 3.69 -16.36
CA LYS A 118 -0.43 4.19 -16.92
C LYS A 118 -0.82 3.51 -18.23
N LEU A 119 0.18 3.15 -19.04
CA LEU A 119 -0.02 2.64 -20.41
C LEU A 119 -0.08 1.11 -20.47
N SER A 120 0.44 0.43 -19.45
CA SER A 120 0.04 -0.96 -19.25
C SER A 120 -1.47 -1.00 -19.05
N GLU A 121 -2.19 -1.81 -19.83
CA GLU A 121 -3.65 -2.04 -19.73
C GLU A 121 -4.10 -2.59 -18.36
N ILE A 122 -3.17 -2.67 -17.41
CA ILE A 122 -3.28 -3.23 -16.09
C ILE A 122 -3.53 -2.07 -15.12
N ASP A 123 -4.79 -1.87 -14.72
CA ASP A 123 -5.13 -0.86 -13.73
C ASP A 123 -4.77 -1.33 -12.32
N VAL A 124 -3.55 -0.98 -11.91
CA VAL A 124 -3.01 -1.31 -10.58
C VAL A 124 -3.81 -0.65 -9.45
N ALA A 125 -4.52 0.46 -9.71
CA ALA A 125 -5.35 1.13 -8.71
C ALA A 125 -6.67 0.38 -8.47
N LEU A 126 -7.25 -0.21 -9.52
CA LEU A 126 -8.48 -1.02 -9.43
C LEU A 126 -8.22 -2.46 -8.99
N GLU A 127 -7.11 -3.08 -9.40
CA GLU A 127 -6.82 -4.49 -9.15
C GLU A 127 -6.00 -4.78 -7.87
N GLY A 128 -5.65 -3.73 -7.12
CA GLY A 128 -4.94 -3.85 -5.85
C GLY A 128 -5.83 -4.30 -4.69
N VAL A 129 -5.25 -5.05 -3.74
CA VAL A 129 -5.87 -5.45 -2.47
C VAL A 129 -6.19 -4.22 -1.58
N LYS A 130 -5.81 -3.01 -2.00
CA LYS A 130 -6.30 -1.75 -1.41
C LYS A 130 -7.82 -1.69 -1.32
N GLY A 131 -8.56 -2.20 -2.31
CA GLY A 131 -10.03 -2.28 -2.23
C GLY A 131 -10.52 -3.09 -1.03
N ALA A 132 -9.80 -4.15 -0.65
CA ALA A 132 -10.11 -4.90 0.57
C ALA A 132 -9.63 -4.17 1.83
N LYS A 133 -8.48 -3.50 1.80
CA LYS A 133 -8.01 -2.66 2.92
C LYS A 133 -9.03 -1.57 3.24
N ASP A 134 -9.50 -0.83 2.25
CA ASP A 134 -10.54 0.19 2.41
C ASP A 134 -11.85 -0.43 2.88
N PHE A 135 -12.21 -1.63 2.39
CA PHE A 135 -13.42 -2.33 2.83
C PHE A 135 -13.36 -2.78 4.30
N PHE A 136 -12.22 -3.31 4.75
CA PHE A 136 -12.01 -3.71 6.14
C PHE A 136 -11.84 -2.48 7.06
N GLU A 137 -11.14 -1.45 6.61
CA GLU A 137 -10.97 -0.18 7.32
C GLU A 137 -12.30 0.55 7.48
N ALA A 138 -13.10 0.67 6.42
CA ALA A 138 -14.46 1.22 6.47
C ALA A 138 -15.37 0.44 7.43
N LYS A 139 -15.26 -0.89 7.47
CA LYS A 139 -16.04 -1.72 8.40
C LYS A 139 -15.63 -1.52 9.86
N VAL A 140 -14.33 -1.37 10.13
CA VAL A 140 -13.79 -1.03 11.46
C VAL A 140 -14.21 0.39 11.87
N GLN A 141 -14.20 1.34 10.94
CA GLN A 141 -14.61 2.72 11.17
C GLN A 141 -16.12 2.84 11.42
N ALA A 142 -16.96 2.11 10.68
CA ALA A 142 -18.40 2.05 10.91
C ALA A 142 -18.73 1.49 12.31
N LEU A 143 -18.02 0.44 12.74
CA LEU A 143 -18.14 -0.10 14.11
C LEU A 143 -17.68 0.91 15.18
N SER A 144 -16.57 1.60 14.94
CA SER A 144 -16.06 2.66 15.82
C SER A 144 -16.99 3.88 15.88
N CYS A 145 -17.59 4.28 14.75
CA CYS A 145 -18.47 5.43 14.65
C CYS A 145 -19.81 5.16 15.35
N ALA A 146 -20.36 3.95 15.20
CA ALA A 146 -21.56 3.51 15.93
C ALA A 146 -21.36 3.57 17.46
N SER A 147 -20.20 3.12 17.96
CA SER A 147 -19.91 3.13 19.40
C SER A 147 -19.71 4.55 19.98
N LYS A 148 -19.16 5.48 19.19
CA LYS A 148 -19.03 6.90 19.61
C LYS A 148 -20.37 7.62 19.64
N PHE A 149 -21.23 7.42 18.64
CA PHE A 149 -22.55 8.05 18.59
C PHE A 149 -23.48 7.54 19.70
N GLU A 150 -23.42 6.25 20.03
CA GLU A 150 -24.21 5.64 21.11
C GLU A 150 -23.77 6.14 22.51
N ALA A 151 -22.48 6.41 22.71
CA ALA A 151 -21.96 6.99 23.95
C ALA A 151 -22.39 8.47 24.13
N GLU A 152 -22.42 9.23 23.04
CA GLU A 152 -22.79 10.65 23.03
C GLU A 152 -24.29 10.84 23.32
N LEU A 153 -25.15 10.05 22.69
CA LEU A 153 -26.61 10.02 22.95
C LEU A 153 -26.95 9.66 24.41
N LYS A 154 -26.18 8.75 25.02
CA LYS A 154 -26.40 8.32 26.40
C LYS A 154 -25.98 9.38 27.41
N ALA A 155 -24.88 10.09 27.14
CA ALA A 155 -24.41 11.20 27.98
C ALA A 155 -25.42 12.35 27.99
N GLU A 156 -26.02 12.67 26.84
CA GLU A 156 -27.00 13.75 26.73
C GLU A 156 -28.31 13.43 27.48
N GLN A 157 -28.80 12.19 27.43
CA GLN A 157 -29.97 11.78 28.21
C GLN A 157 -29.74 11.83 29.72
N ASP A 158 -28.55 11.44 30.19
CA ASP A 158 -28.20 11.47 31.61
C ASP A 158 -28.04 12.89 32.14
N GLU A 159 -27.51 13.81 31.33
CA GLU A 159 -27.40 15.23 31.68
C GLU A 159 -28.78 15.89 31.76
N ARG A 160 -29.64 15.65 30.76
CA ARG A 160 -31.02 16.15 30.73
C ARG A 160 -31.84 15.67 31.94
N LYS A 161 -31.64 14.41 32.36
CA LYS A 161 -32.26 13.87 33.59
C LYS A 161 -31.77 14.57 34.85
N ARG A 162 -30.46 14.79 34.98
CA ARG A 162 -29.89 15.50 36.14
C ARG A 162 -30.37 16.94 36.23
N GLU A 163 -30.54 17.63 35.10
CA GLU A 163 -31.08 18.99 35.09
C GLU A 163 -32.54 19.03 35.51
N GLU A 164 -33.36 18.10 35.02
CA GLU A 164 -34.75 17.99 35.46
C GLU A 164 -34.86 17.68 36.96
N GLU A 165 -34.02 16.80 37.49
CA GLU A 165 -33.96 16.53 38.92
C GLU A 165 -33.54 17.77 39.71
N LYS A 166 -32.48 18.48 39.30
CA LYS A 166 -32.07 19.74 39.93
C LYS A 166 -33.18 20.79 39.88
N ARG A 167 -33.93 20.86 38.78
CA ARG A 167 -35.07 21.78 38.62
C ARG A 167 -36.22 21.41 39.55
N LYS A 168 -36.55 20.12 39.67
CA LYS A 168 -37.57 19.62 40.62
C LYS A 168 -37.17 19.87 42.06
N VAL A 169 -35.92 19.61 42.44
CA VAL A 169 -35.39 19.88 43.79
C VAL A 169 -35.47 21.38 44.10
N ARG A 170 -35.05 22.24 43.16
CA ARG A 170 -35.12 23.69 43.33
C ARG A 170 -36.56 24.20 43.44
N GLN A 171 -37.49 23.62 42.69
CA GLN A 171 -38.91 23.94 42.76
C GLN A 171 -39.55 23.46 44.06
N ALA A 172 -39.14 22.28 44.58
CA ALA A 172 -39.58 21.77 45.88
C ALA A 172 -39.07 22.65 47.02
N ALA A 173 -37.78 23.01 47.02
CA ALA A 173 -37.19 23.93 47.99
C ALA A 173 -37.86 25.31 47.98
N PHE A 174 -38.19 25.84 46.80
CA PHE A 174 -38.93 27.09 46.69
C PHE A 174 -40.36 26.98 47.26
N ARG A 175 -41.03 25.85 47.04
CA ARG A 175 -42.35 25.56 47.63
C ARG A 175 -42.30 25.46 49.15
N GLU A 176 -41.27 24.82 49.68
CA GLU A 176 -41.07 24.61 51.12
C GLU A 176 -40.76 25.94 51.83
N LEU A 177 -39.86 26.76 51.27
CA LEU A 177 -39.57 28.10 51.79
C LEU A 177 -40.81 29.00 51.78
N LYS A 178 -41.63 28.91 50.73
CA LYS A 178 -42.90 29.66 50.64
C LYS A 178 -43.91 29.23 51.69
N ALA A 179 -44.00 27.92 51.99
CA ALA A 179 -44.90 27.39 53.02
C ALA A 179 -44.44 27.78 54.44
N ALA A 180 -43.13 27.86 54.68
CA ALA A 180 -42.57 28.32 55.95
C ALA A 180 -42.79 29.82 56.22
N PHE A 181 -42.95 30.63 55.16
CA PHE A 181 -43.22 32.07 55.27
C PHE A 181 -44.72 32.42 55.30
N SER A 182 -45.61 31.43 55.17
CA SER A 182 -47.07 31.61 55.17
C SER A 182 -47.79 31.02 56.40
N ALA A 183 -47.03 30.58 57.41
CA ALA A 183 -47.52 30.13 58.72
C ALA A 183 -47.14 31.17 59.79
#